data_AF-A0A1M7U3V9-F1
#
_entry.id   AF-A0A1M7U3V9-F1
#
_cell.length_a   1.000
_cell.length_b   1.000
_cell.length_c   1.000
_cell.angle_alpha   90.00
_cell.angle_beta   90.00
_cell.angle_gamma   90.00
#
_symmetry.space_group_name_H-M   'P 1'
#
loop_
_entity.id
_entity.type
_entity.pdbx_description
1 polymer ?
#
loop_
_entity_poly.entity_id
_entity_poly.type
_entity_poly.pdbx_seq_one_letter_code
_entity_poly.pdbx_strand_id
1 'polypeptide(L)'
;MKLVSSDDGKIGLHVLLPTGPHAIDIGASVGVFTPHDPLSNGLLNGSFKDGGNWSEIVKHWTHLKWPLKRLANIAAICPEHPLLVLRPLTEQQRQPRVAILAIEITDTEDLTDIDPTGRRAMQLQLMSRSDDRTSVTPGSPVVAQVIDFLFHRDHDARK
;
A
#
# COMPACT_ATOMS: atom_id res chain seq x y z
N MET A 1 7.08 1.14 3.01
CA MET A 1 8.16 1.84 2.25
C MET A 1 7.55 3.08 1.63
N LYS A 2 8.30 4.19 1.53
CA LYS A 2 7.78 5.46 1.02
C LYS A 2 8.61 5.97 -0.14
N LEU A 3 7.96 6.20 -1.28
CA LEU A 3 8.53 6.88 -2.44
C LEU A 3 8.09 8.34 -2.40
N VAL A 4 8.99 9.24 -2.76
CA VAL A 4 8.75 10.69 -2.74
C VAL A 4 9.16 11.31 -4.06
N SER A 5 8.37 12.25 -4.58
CA SER A 5 8.80 13.08 -5.70
C SER A 5 9.74 14.17 -5.20
N SER A 6 10.76 14.48 -5.98
CA SER A 6 11.65 15.63 -5.80
C SER A 6 11.17 16.80 -6.67
N ASP A 7 11.64 18.01 -6.37
CA ASP A 7 11.28 19.23 -7.13
C ASP A 7 11.69 19.16 -8.62
N ASP A 8 12.69 18.34 -8.95
CA ASP A 8 13.13 18.05 -10.32
C ASP A 8 12.27 16.98 -11.01
N GLY A 9 11.13 16.61 -10.42
CA GLY A 9 10.21 15.60 -10.93
C GLY A 9 10.69 14.17 -10.77
N LYS A 10 11.86 13.94 -10.17
CA LYS A 10 12.41 12.59 -9.95
C LYS A 10 11.76 11.89 -8.77
N ILE A 11 11.67 10.57 -8.83
CA ILE A 11 11.18 9.75 -7.74
C ILE A 11 12.36 9.22 -6.92
N GLY A 12 12.33 9.45 -5.62
CA GLY A 12 13.30 8.98 -4.66
C GLY A 12 12.70 8.05 -3.61
N LEU A 13 13.57 7.31 -2.92
CA LEU A 13 13.22 6.45 -1.79
C LEU A 13 13.46 7.20 -0.48
N HIS A 14 12.41 7.42 0.30
CA HIS A 14 12.52 8.04 1.62
C HIS A 14 13.23 7.11 2.60
N VAL A 15 14.27 7.63 3.25
CA VAL A 15 15.02 6.96 4.32
C VAL A 15 15.24 7.92 5.48
N LEU A 16 15.23 7.38 6.70
CA LEU A 16 15.59 8.13 7.90
C LEU A 16 17.02 7.73 8.29
N LEU A 17 17.94 8.70 8.25
CA LEU A 17 19.34 8.54 8.63
C LEU A 17 19.61 9.28 9.96
N PRO A 18 20.73 9.03 10.65
CA PRO A 18 21.09 9.78 11.87
C PRO A 18 21.18 11.30 11.67
N THR A 19 21.48 11.73 10.44
CA THR A 19 21.53 13.14 10.02
C THR A 19 20.14 13.74 9.71
N GLY A 20 19.08 12.93 9.74
CA GLY A 20 17.71 13.35 9.46
C GLY A 20 17.06 12.64 8.26
N PRO A 21 15.87 13.09 7.84
CA PRO A 21 15.15 12.52 6.71
C PRO A 21 15.82 12.86 5.37
N HIS A 22 16.00 11.83 4.53
CA HIS A 22 16.62 11.95 3.21
C HIS A 22 15.80 11.19 2.16
N ALA A 23 15.96 11.59 0.90
CA ALA A 23 15.53 10.84 -0.25
C ALA A 23 16.74 10.32 -1.02
N ILE A 24 16.75 9.02 -1.34
CA ILE A 24 17.73 8.43 -2.26
C ILE A 24 17.23 8.68 -3.68
N ASP A 25 18.01 9.34 -4.54
CA ASP A 25 17.72 9.43 -5.98
C ASP A 25 17.95 8.04 -6.59
N ILE A 26 16.86 7.31 -6.84
CA ILE A 26 16.90 5.90 -7.23
C ILE A 26 17.60 5.74 -8.59
N GLY A 27 17.27 6.60 -9.56
CA GLY A 27 17.86 6.57 -10.89
C GLY A 27 19.35 6.89 -10.88
N ALA A 28 19.78 7.87 -10.07
CA ALA A 28 21.19 8.20 -9.93
C ALA A 28 21.98 7.16 -9.10
N SER A 29 21.30 6.36 -8.27
CA SER A 29 21.91 5.39 -7.36
C SER A 29 21.91 3.94 -7.88
N VAL A 30 21.48 3.69 -9.13
CA VAL A 30 21.46 2.32 -9.70
C VAL A 30 22.85 1.68 -9.71
N GLY A 31 23.91 2.48 -9.85
CA GLY A 31 25.30 2.01 -9.84
C GLY A 31 25.74 1.34 -8.55
N VAL A 32 25.04 1.57 -7.43
CA VAL A 32 25.27 0.88 -6.14
C VAL A 32 25.20 -0.65 -6.28
N PHE A 33 24.45 -1.13 -7.26
CA PHE A 33 24.28 -2.57 -7.48
C PHE A 33 25.35 -3.19 -8.38
N THR A 34 26.21 -2.42 -9.02
CA THR A 34 27.25 -2.95 -9.92
C THR A 34 28.24 -3.85 -9.15
N PRO A 35 28.62 -5.03 -9.68
CA PRO A 35 28.32 -5.58 -11.02
C PRO A 35 27.01 -6.37 -11.14
N HIS A 36 26.26 -6.54 -10.05
CA HIS A 36 25.07 -7.41 -9.99
C HIS A 36 23.78 -6.58 -9.91
N ASP A 37 23.22 -6.19 -11.07
CA ASP A 37 21.89 -5.55 -11.12
C ASP A 37 20.83 -6.50 -10.54
N PRO A 38 20.13 -6.11 -9.46
CA PRO A 38 19.13 -6.95 -8.80
C PRO A 38 17.91 -7.27 -9.67
N LEU A 39 17.71 -6.57 -10.79
CA LEU A 39 16.57 -6.81 -11.70
C LEU A 39 16.99 -7.30 -13.09
N SER A 40 18.30 -7.39 -13.38
CA SER A 40 18.96 -7.85 -14.64
C SER A 40 18.47 -7.24 -15.97
N ASN A 41 17.33 -6.54 -15.98
CA ASN A 41 16.61 -6.01 -17.14
C ASN A 41 16.57 -4.48 -17.15
N GLY A 42 17.28 -3.81 -16.22
CA GLY A 42 17.23 -2.36 -16.09
C GLY A 42 15.86 -1.82 -15.65
N LEU A 43 15.00 -2.63 -15.02
CA LEU A 43 13.67 -2.20 -14.55
C LEU A 43 13.76 -1.05 -13.54
N LEU A 44 14.80 -1.03 -12.68
CA LEU A 44 15.07 0.13 -11.82
C LEU A 44 15.42 1.37 -12.63
N ASN A 45 16.25 1.22 -13.67
CA ASN A 45 16.58 2.34 -14.53
C ASN A 45 15.33 2.80 -15.31
N GLY A 46 14.59 1.90 -15.96
CA GLY A 46 13.40 2.22 -16.74
C GLY A 46 12.26 2.84 -15.92
N SER A 47 11.99 2.36 -14.71
CA SER A 47 10.87 2.84 -13.88
C SER A 47 11.15 4.18 -13.19
N PHE A 48 12.41 4.53 -12.97
CA PHE A 48 12.82 5.71 -12.19
C PHE A 48 13.65 6.73 -12.97
N LYS A 49 14.02 6.45 -14.22
CA LYS A 49 14.71 7.41 -15.10
C LYS A 49 13.73 8.47 -15.62
N ASP A 50 14.27 9.67 -15.85
CA ASP A 50 13.55 10.82 -16.44
C ASP A 50 12.23 11.20 -15.73
N GLY A 51 12.24 11.16 -14.40
CA GLY A 51 11.09 11.55 -13.57
C GLY A 51 10.28 10.36 -13.04
N GLY A 52 10.45 9.19 -13.63
CA GLY A 52 9.78 7.96 -13.22
C GLY A 52 8.26 7.96 -13.44
N ASN A 53 7.70 6.79 -13.73
CA ASN A 53 6.27 6.64 -13.99
C ASN A 53 5.59 5.91 -12.83
N TRP A 54 4.73 6.63 -12.09
CA TRP A 54 3.97 6.08 -10.97
C TRP A 54 3.16 4.83 -11.34
N SER A 55 2.57 4.77 -12.55
CA SER A 55 1.79 3.60 -12.97
C SER A 55 2.67 2.36 -13.15
N GLU A 56 3.85 2.54 -13.78
CA GLU A 56 4.80 1.43 -13.98
C GLU A 56 5.41 0.97 -12.65
N ILE A 57 5.68 1.90 -11.73
CA ILE A 57 6.17 1.57 -10.38
C ILE A 57 5.16 0.71 -9.63
N VAL A 58 3.88 1.09 -9.64
CA VAL A 58 2.82 0.32 -8.97
C VAL A 58 2.63 -1.04 -9.63
N LYS A 59 2.56 -1.07 -10.97
CA LYS A 59 2.40 -2.30 -11.75
C LYS A 59 3.52 -3.32 -11.50
N HIS A 60 4.76 -2.85 -11.34
CA HIS A 60 5.93 -3.69 -11.14
C HIS A 60 6.40 -3.75 -9.67
N TRP A 61 5.57 -3.30 -8.73
CA TRP A 61 5.95 -3.15 -7.31
C TRP A 61 6.54 -4.42 -6.69
N THR A 62 5.93 -5.58 -6.94
CA THR A 62 6.38 -6.87 -6.42
C THR A 62 7.85 -7.15 -6.75
N HIS A 63 8.29 -6.74 -7.94
CA HIS A 63 9.69 -6.90 -8.37
C HIS A 63 10.59 -5.79 -7.83
N LEU A 64 10.09 -4.54 -7.76
CA LEU A 64 10.85 -3.39 -7.27
C LEU A 64 11.12 -3.44 -5.76
N LYS A 65 10.26 -4.11 -5.01
CA LYS A 65 10.29 -4.17 -3.54
C LYS A 65 11.65 -4.60 -2.98
N TRP A 66 12.18 -5.73 -3.43
CA TRP A 66 13.44 -6.27 -2.90
C TRP A 66 14.66 -5.37 -3.23
N PRO A 67 14.86 -4.93 -4.48
CA PRO A 67 15.90 -3.96 -4.83
C PRO A 67 15.82 -2.66 -4.02
N LEU A 68 14.62 -2.10 -3.82
CA LEU A 68 14.45 -0.87 -3.05
C LEU A 68 14.75 -1.07 -1.56
N LYS A 69 14.34 -2.20 -0.97
CA LYS A 69 14.74 -2.57 0.40
C LYS A 69 16.26 -2.68 0.53
N ARG A 70 16.91 -3.29 -0.47
CA ARG A 70 18.37 -3.40 -0.50
C ARG A 70 19.04 -2.03 -0.59
N LEU A 71 18.52 -1.13 -1.42
CA LEU A 71 19.00 0.25 -1.54
C LEU A 71 18.90 1.00 -0.22
N ALA A 72 17.76 0.92 0.46
CA ALA A 72 17.57 1.53 1.78
C ALA A 72 18.55 0.96 2.83
N ASN A 73 18.80 -0.34 2.81
CA ASN A 73 19.76 -0.97 3.71
C ASN A 73 21.19 -0.49 3.44
N ILE A 74 21.58 -0.33 2.18
CA ILE A 74 22.91 0.21 1.82
C ILE A 74 23.04 1.64 2.34
N ALA A 75 22.02 2.48 2.15
CA ALA A 75 22.03 3.85 2.68
C ALA A 75 22.15 3.89 4.21
N ALA A 76 21.53 2.94 4.92
CA ALA A 76 21.61 2.86 6.38
C ALA A 76 23.00 2.41 6.87
N ILE A 77 23.65 1.46 6.17
CA ILE A 77 24.95 0.90 6.56
C ILE A 77 26.12 1.78 6.10
N CYS A 78 26.02 2.35 4.89
CA CYS A 78 27.09 3.08 4.22
C CYS A 78 26.51 4.31 3.50
N PRO A 79 26.13 5.37 4.24
CA PRO A 79 25.57 6.59 3.66
C PRO A 79 26.56 7.34 2.75
N GLU A 80 27.87 7.17 2.97
CA GLU A 80 28.96 7.79 2.19
C GLU A 80 29.34 6.99 0.93
N HIS A 81 28.53 5.99 0.55
CA HIS A 81 28.83 5.17 -0.62
C HIS A 81 28.90 6.04 -1.89
N PRO A 82 29.97 5.96 -2.70
CA PRO A 82 30.25 6.92 -3.77
C PRO A 82 29.21 6.95 -4.90
N LEU A 83 28.49 5.83 -5.08
CA LEU A 83 27.42 5.72 -6.08
C LEU A 83 26.03 5.95 -5.49
N LEU A 84 25.92 6.27 -4.20
CA LEU A 84 24.66 6.56 -3.54
C LEU A 84 24.42 8.07 -3.54
N VAL A 85 23.28 8.49 -4.08
CA VAL A 85 22.91 9.91 -4.14
C VAL A 85 21.80 10.19 -3.13
N LEU A 86 22.19 10.76 -1.99
CA LEU A 86 21.29 11.19 -0.92
C LEU A 86 20.97 12.68 -1.06
N ARG A 87 19.69 13.03 -0.92
CA ARG A 87 19.22 14.41 -0.88
C ARG A 87 18.45 14.66 0.42
N PRO A 88 18.81 15.67 1.23
CA PRO A 88 18.04 16.03 2.41
C PRO A 88 16.59 16.36 2.03
N LEU A 89 15.63 15.85 2.79
CA LEU A 89 14.24 16.25 2.65
C LEU A 89 13.99 17.46 3.54
N THR A 90 14.04 18.64 2.94
CA THR A 90 13.55 19.85 3.60
C THR A 90 12.03 19.93 3.46
N GLU A 91 11.35 20.48 4.47
CA GLU A 91 9.89 20.63 4.51
C GLU A 91 9.34 21.49 3.35
N GLN A 92 10.22 22.20 2.63
CA GLN A 92 9.93 23.02 1.47
C GLN A 92 10.09 22.25 0.15
N GLN A 93 9.50 21.06 0.03
CA GLN A 93 9.20 20.52 -1.30
C GLN A 93 8.05 21.34 -1.88
N ARG A 94 8.37 22.22 -2.82
CA ARG A 94 7.46 23.25 -3.33
C ARG A 94 6.23 22.61 -3.96
N GLN A 95 5.07 23.13 -3.58
CA GLN A 95 3.75 22.69 -4.03
C GLN A 95 3.66 22.50 -5.55
N PRO A 96 3.41 21.27 -6.05
CA PRO A 96 2.95 21.08 -7.40
C PRO A 96 1.45 21.32 -7.48
N ARG A 97 1.01 22.04 -8.52
CA ARG A 97 -0.40 22.40 -8.71
C ARG A 97 -1.31 21.18 -8.93
N VAL A 98 -0.79 20.02 -9.39
CA VAL A 98 -1.50 18.73 -9.55
C VAL A 98 -0.50 17.54 -9.68
N ALA A 99 0.27 17.16 -8.66
CA ALA A 99 1.17 15.99 -8.77
C ALA A 99 1.22 15.10 -7.52
N ILE A 100 1.47 13.79 -7.72
CA ILE A 100 1.70 12.82 -6.65
C ILE A 100 3.02 13.15 -5.96
N LEU A 101 2.94 13.59 -4.71
CA LEU A 101 4.09 13.98 -3.89
C LEU A 101 4.80 12.78 -3.25
N ALA A 102 4.03 11.79 -2.85
CA ALA A 102 4.55 10.58 -2.23
C ALA A 102 3.57 9.42 -2.38
N ILE A 103 4.11 8.21 -2.41
CA ILE A 103 3.35 6.98 -2.24
C ILE A 103 3.98 6.20 -1.10
N GLU A 104 3.18 5.93 -0.08
CA GLU A 104 3.53 4.98 0.96
C GLU A 104 2.89 3.63 0.65
N ILE A 105 3.72 2.58 0.63
CA ILE A 105 3.32 1.23 0.30
C ILE A 105 3.63 0.34 1.49
N THR A 106 2.58 -0.20 2.07
CA THR A 106 2.63 -1.10 3.22
C THR A 106 2.21 -2.49 2.76
N ASP A 107 2.99 -3.50 3.15
CA ASP A 107 2.59 -4.88 2.93
C ASP A 107 1.52 -5.22 3.98
N THR A 108 0.30 -5.52 3.55
CA THR A 108 -0.67 -6.21 4.41
C THR A 108 -0.37 -7.70 4.32
N GLU A 109 -0.39 -8.39 5.46
CA GLU A 109 -0.40 -9.86 5.46
C GLU A 109 -1.53 -10.35 4.55
N ASP A 110 -1.33 -11.48 3.87
CA ASP A 110 -2.32 -12.06 2.96
C ASP A 110 -3.66 -12.14 3.69
N LEU A 111 -4.59 -11.26 3.33
CA LEU A 111 -5.97 -11.25 3.81
C LEU A 111 -6.75 -12.45 3.24
N THR A 112 -6.07 -13.54 2.87
CA THR A 112 -6.64 -14.77 2.31
C THR A 112 -7.59 -15.49 3.26
N ASP A 113 -7.71 -15.02 4.50
CA ASP A 113 -8.63 -15.54 5.49
C ASP A 113 -9.75 -14.57 5.89
N ILE A 114 -9.87 -13.43 5.21
CA ILE A 114 -11.13 -12.67 5.28
C ILE A 114 -12.12 -13.42 4.40
N ASP A 115 -13.14 -13.98 5.04
CA ASP A 115 -14.33 -14.44 4.36
C ASP A 115 -15.31 -13.25 4.24
N PRO A 116 -15.25 -12.44 3.16
CA PRO A 116 -16.09 -11.25 3.03
C PRO A 116 -17.58 -11.60 2.99
N THR A 117 -17.90 -12.86 2.69
CA THR A 117 -19.27 -13.34 2.61
C THR A 117 -19.80 -13.85 3.96
N GLY A 118 -18.92 -14.04 4.96
CA GLY A 118 -19.27 -14.67 6.23
C GLY A 118 -19.78 -16.11 6.10
N ARG A 119 -19.61 -16.76 4.94
CA ARG A 119 -20.05 -18.14 4.67
C ARG A 119 -19.48 -19.16 5.66
N ARG A 120 -18.20 -19.04 6.02
CA ARG A 120 -17.53 -19.87 7.03
C ARG A 120 -18.11 -19.63 8.41
N ALA A 121 -18.39 -18.39 8.78
CA ALA A 121 -19.07 -18.07 10.04
C ALA A 121 -20.48 -18.68 10.08
N MET A 122 -21.22 -18.61 8.96
CA MET A 122 -22.53 -19.24 8.82
C MET A 122 -22.47 -20.76 8.89
N GLN A 123 -21.46 -21.39 8.26
CA GLN A 123 -21.27 -22.83 8.28
C GLN A 123 -20.91 -23.32 9.69
N LEU A 124 -20.04 -22.60 10.41
CA LEU A 124 -19.74 -22.88 11.81
C LEU A 124 -21.00 -22.79 12.67
N GLN A 125 -21.80 -21.73 12.55
CA GLN A 125 -23.08 -21.62 13.27
C GLN A 125 -24.05 -22.76 12.95
N LEU A 126 -24.09 -23.21 11.69
CA LEU A 126 -24.95 -24.33 11.28
C LEU A 126 -24.49 -25.65 11.93
N MET A 127 -23.19 -25.90 11.97
CA MET A 127 -22.60 -27.10 12.57
C MET A 127 -22.73 -27.09 14.10
N SER A 128 -22.57 -25.92 14.75
CA SER A 128 -22.80 -25.76 16.19
C SER A 128 -24.26 -25.94 16.59
N ARG A 129 -25.21 -25.73 15.67
CA ARG A 129 -26.66 -25.87 15.92
C ARG A 129 -27.15 -27.32 15.82
N SER A 130 -26.33 -28.24 15.32
CA SER A 130 -26.71 -29.65 15.14
C SER A 130 -26.63 -30.49 16.42
N ASP A 131 -25.95 -30.02 17.47
CA ASP A 131 -25.75 -30.79 18.71
C ASP A 131 -26.77 -30.49 19.82
N ASP A 132 -27.71 -29.56 19.63
CA ASP A 132 -28.70 -29.22 20.67
C ASP A 132 -30.16 -29.39 20.21
N ARG A 133 -30.48 -30.61 19.75
CA ARG A 133 -31.87 -31.07 19.64
C ARG A 133 -32.17 -32.14 20.69
N THR A 134 -32.00 -31.78 21.95
CA THR A 134 -32.69 -32.44 23.06
C THR A 134 -33.89 -31.57 23.46
N SER A 135 -35.05 -31.95 22.94
CA SER A 135 -36.40 -31.67 23.45
C SER A 135 -36.63 -30.37 24.23
N VAL A 136 -37.16 -29.34 23.55
CA VAL A 136 -37.83 -28.21 24.22
C VAL A 136 -39.27 -28.08 23.73
N THR A 137 -40.17 -28.27 24.70
CA THR A 137 -41.63 -28.08 24.71
C THR A 137 -42.07 -26.75 24.07
N PRO A 138 -43.23 -26.69 23.36
CA PRO A 138 -43.66 -25.49 22.65
C PRO A 138 -44.07 -24.38 23.64
N GLY A 139 -43.24 -23.35 23.76
CA GLY A 139 -43.50 -22.16 24.54
C GLY A 139 -43.26 -20.88 23.72
N SER A 140 -44.36 -20.25 23.32
CA SER A 140 -44.51 -18.89 22.78
C SER A 140 -43.87 -18.57 21.40
N PRO A 141 -44.64 -18.00 20.44
CA PRO A 141 -44.09 -17.58 19.16
C PRO A 141 -43.20 -16.34 19.36
N VAL A 142 -41.90 -16.50 19.16
CA VAL A 142 -40.99 -15.36 18.96
C VAL A 142 -41.40 -14.71 17.64
N VAL A 143 -42.08 -13.57 17.74
CA VAL A 143 -42.42 -12.71 16.61
C VAL A 143 -41.10 -12.24 15.99
N ALA A 144 -40.76 -12.76 14.81
CA ALA A 144 -39.68 -12.23 14.01
C ALA A 144 -40.07 -10.80 13.60
N GLN A 145 -39.43 -9.79 14.21
CA GLN A 145 -39.56 -8.40 13.75
C GLN A 145 -38.82 -8.28 12.42
N VAL A 146 -39.58 -8.29 11.33
CA VAL A 146 -39.12 -7.90 10.02
C VAL A 146 -38.91 -6.38 10.05
N ILE A 147 -37.66 -5.94 9.91
CA ILE A 147 -37.36 -4.52 9.73
C ILE A 147 -37.67 -4.20 8.27
N ASP A 148 -38.73 -3.43 8.04
CA ASP A 148 -39.12 -2.94 6.73
C ASP A 148 -38.51 -1.54 6.50
N PHE A 149 -37.75 -1.39 5.42
CA PHE A 149 -37.13 -0.11 5.08
C PHE A 149 -38.09 0.68 4.19
N LEU A 150 -38.92 1.52 4.81
CA LEU A 150 -39.73 2.49 4.08
C LEU A 150 -38.82 3.53 3.44
N PHE A 151 -38.67 3.45 2.11
CA PHE A 151 -38.08 4.51 1.30
C PHE A 151 -38.91 5.78 1.43
N HIS A 152 -38.36 6.80 2.09
CA HIS A 152 -38.91 8.15 2.09
C HIS A 152 -38.67 8.77 0.71
N ARG A 153 -39.71 8.81 -0.12
CA ARG A 153 -39.68 9.44 -1.44
C ARG A 153 -40.35 10.79 -1.32
N ASP A 154 -39.56 11.83 -1.01
CA ASP A 154 -40.04 13.21 -1.04
C ASP A 154 -40.43 13.58 -2.47
N HIS A 155 -41.73 13.81 -2.65
CA HIS A 155 -42.32 14.28 -3.90
C HIS A 155 -42.43 15.81 -3.80
N ASP A 156 -41.39 16.52 -4.24
CA ASP A 156 -41.41 17.99 -4.31
C ASP A 156 -42.23 18.39 -5.56
N ALA A 157 -43.53 18.57 -5.38
CA ALA A 157 -44.43 19.14 -6.38
C ALA A 157 -44.54 20.66 -6.14
N ARG A 158 -43.70 21.44 -6.83
CA ARG A 158 -43.91 22.90 -6.93
C ARG A 158 -44.82 23.21 -8.11
N LYS A 159 -45.89 23.94 -7.79
CA LYS A 159 -46.79 24.64 -8.71
C LYS A 159 -46.07 25.76 -9.45
#